data_AF-A0A4S4KQS7-F1
#
_entry.id   AF-A0A4S4KQS7-F1
#
_cell.length_a   1.000
_cell.length_b   1.000
_cell.length_c   1.000
_cell.angle_alpha   90.00
_cell.angle_beta   90.00
_cell.angle_gamma   90.00
#
_symmetry.space_group_name_H-M   'P 1'
#
loop_
_entity.id
_entity.type
_entity.pdbx_description
1 polymer ?
#
loop_
_entity_poly.entity_id
_entity_poly.type
_entity_poly.pdbx_seq_one_letter_code
_entity_poly.pdbx_strand_id
1 'polypeptide(L)'
;MAGQVLARLEAHDNCPSDVEVVLHARYDAKEAKLMRGYYLASPSLRCIFWLEMVFVNKVTYAVRAAMSEAHLGLAVESHFCVLIYILVCHATDASRCVEKYKVDGDSSYHVCAIGHQMEILRYEMFLHYHGEPAVRGSRTESALPEKGRLRVHTYLFKVFSWIFFGMPTLYLKELRKVWVDETVYYDGWRKFTDALKRDWENSITPATVLLSTNVGFLAIQSIDNSPGSVHRSLAQIASYVSAIMSLFNYITVQILSRQHRDYLYETSNATMNFFDRRENQVGLEMVAITISLPTGLFIWRFAPIDSSSLPLTDWV
;
A
#
# COMPACT_ATOMS: atom_id res chain seq x y z
N MET A 1 -37.78 9.21 20.24
CA MET A 1 -37.22 10.09 19.19
C MET A 1 -37.41 9.48 17.80
N ALA A 2 -36.95 8.26 17.52
CA ALA A 2 -37.15 7.59 16.21
C ALA A 2 -38.62 7.51 15.74
N GLY A 3 -39.57 7.17 16.62
CA GLY A 3 -41.00 7.09 16.25
C GLY A 3 -41.65 8.43 15.87
N GLN A 4 -41.17 9.56 16.41
CA GLN A 4 -41.67 10.90 16.03
C GLN A 4 -41.12 11.35 14.66
N VAL A 5 -39.93 10.87 14.31
CA VAL A 5 -39.31 11.13 13.00
C VAL A 5 -40.03 10.33 11.92
N LEU A 6 -40.33 9.06 12.18
CA LEU A 6 -41.08 8.18 11.27
C LEU A 6 -42.49 8.75 10.98
N ALA A 7 -43.23 9.16 12.02
CA ALA A 7 -44.55 9.76 11.86
C ALA A 7 -44.54 11.10 11.08
N ARG A 8 -43.44 11.86 11.12
CA ARG A 8 -43.28 13.09 10.33
C ARG A 8 -42.86 12.82 8.89
N LEU A 9 -42.18 11.72 8.64
CA LEU A 9 -41.79 11.28 7.30
C LEU A 9 -42.97 10.65 6.54
N GLU A 10 -43.81 9.87 7.25
CA GLU A 10 -45.06 9.31 6.70
C GLU A 10 -46.07 10.40 6.28
N ALA A 11 -45.98 11.60 6.88
CA ALA A 11 -46.82 12.74 6.52
C ALA A 11 -46.35 13.48 5.25
N HIS A 12 -45.25 13.06 4.63
CA HIS A 12 -44.65 13.72 3.46
C HIS A 12 -44.90 12.90 2.18
N ASP A 13 -45.61 13.47 1.20
CA ASP A 13 -46.09 12.78 -0.02
C ASP A 13 -45.01 12.10 -0.89
N ASN A 14 -43.74 12.45 -0.72
CA ASN A 14 -42.63 11.91 -1.53
C ASN A 14 -41.81 10.83 -0.82
N CYS A 15 -42.19 10.40 0.39
CA CYS A 15 -41.46 9.37 1.11
C CYS A 15 -41.92 7.98 0.62
N PRO A 16 -41.01 7.09 0.18
CA PRO A 16 -41.37 5.72 -0.15
C PRO A 16 -42.02 5.03 1.06
N SER A 17 -43.09 4.26 0.82
CA SER A 17 -43.84 3.59 1.90
C SER A 17 -43.06 2.50 2.62
N ASP A 18 -41.88 2.14 2.13
CA ASP A 18 -41.02 1.07 2.64
C ASP A 18 -39.79 1.57 3.40
N VAL A 19 -39.78 2.86 3.77
CA VAL A 19 -38.65 3.45 4.48
C VAL A 19 -38.56 2.93 5.91
N GLU A 20 -37.40 2.36 6.24
CA GLU A 20 -37.06 1.87 7.58
C GLU A 20 -36.03 2.81 8.24
N VAL A 21 -36.24 3.15 9.51
CA VAL A 21 -35.24 3.87 10.32
C VAL A 21 -34.27 2.86 10.92
N VAL A 22 -33.00 2.97 10.54
CA VAL A 22 -31.92 2.15 11.05
C VAL A 22 -31.11 2.94 12.07
N LEU A 23 -30.91 2.35 13.25
CA LEU A 23 -30.00 2.86 14.27
C LEU A 23 -28.67 2.13 14.17
N HIS A 24 -27.60 2.87 13.92
CA HIS A 24 -26.26 2.33 13.82
C HIS A 24 -25.38 2.88 14.93
N ALA A 25 -24.87 1.98 15.78
CA ALA A 25 -23.92 2.32 16.83
C ALA A 25 -22.54 1.76 16.43
N ARG A 26 -21.57 2.65 16.26
CA ARG A 26 -20.18 2.31 15.94
C ARG A 26 -19.26 2.81 17.04
N TYR A 27 -18.34 1.97 17.50
CA TYR A 27 -17.28 2.41 18.39
C TYR A 27 -16.13 2.99 17.57
N ASP A 28 -15.79 4.25 17.80
CA ASP A 28 -14.60 4.87 17.22
C ASP A 28 -13.41 4.64 18.15
N ALA A 29 -12.48 3.79 17.72
CA ALA A 29 -11.28 3.46 18.47
C ALA A 29 -10.29 4.63 18.58
N LYS A 30 -10.35 5.63 17.68
CA LYS A 30 -9.47 6.80 17.71
C LYS A 30 -9.91 7.81 18.76
N GLU A 31 -11.21 8.01 18.90
CA GLU A 31 -11.81 8.95 19.89
C GLU A 31 -12.27 8.26 21.17
N ALA A 32 -12.12 6.93 21.27
CA ALA A 32 -12.64 6.09 22.35
C ALA A 32 -14.13 6.37 22.65
N LYS A 33 -14.93 6.64 21.60
CA LYS A 33 -16.30 7.14 21.72
C LYS A 33 -17.26 6.27 20.93
N LEU A 34 -18.40 5.94 21.54
CA LEU A 34 -19.51 5.29 20.86
C LEU A 34 -20.28 6.34 20.05
N MET A 35 -20.12 6.29 18.74
CA MET A 35 -20.88 7.11 17.79
C MET A 35 -22.22 6.42 17.51
N ARG A 36 -23.32 7.11 17.77
CA ARG A 36 -24.67 6.66 17.46
C ARG A 36 -25.19 7.51 16.31
N GLY A 37 -25.43 6.88 15.18
CA GLY A 37 -26.06 7.50 14.02
C GLY A 37 -27.41 6.86 13.74
N TYR A 38 -28.26 7.59 13.03
CA TYR A 38 -29.47 7.05 12.44
C TYR A 38 -29.46 7.37 10.95
N TYR A 39 -29.95 6.45 10.13
CA TYR A 39 -30.16 6.68 8.72
C TYR A 39 -31.44 5.97 8.28
N LEU A 40 -31.97 6.39 7.14
CA LEU A 40 -33.16 5.84 6.52
C LEU A 40 -32.71 4.92 5.39
N ALA A 41 -33.37 3.77 5.27
CA ALA A 41 -33.12 2.82 4.20
C ALA A 41 -34.44 2.53 3.48
N SER A 42 -34.44 2.53 2.14
CA SER A 42 -35.59 2.11 1.33
C SER A 42 -35.19 0.88 0.50
N PRO A 43 -35.76 -0.30 0.77
CA PRO A 43 -35.53 -1.50 -0.02
C PRO A 43 -35.86 -1.38 -1.51
N SER A 44 -36.93 -0.65 -1.86
CA SER A 44 -37.39 -0.42 -3.23
C SER A 44 -36.40 0.42 -4.02
N LEU A 45 -35.80 1.42 -3.37
CA LEU A 45 -34.78 2.27 -3.97
C LEU A 45 -33.35 1.72 -3.82
N ARG A 46 -33.16 0.67 -3.02
CA ARG A 46 -31.85 0.07 -2.68
C ARG A 46 -30.83 1.10 -2.22
N CYS A 47 -31.29 2.12 -1.51
CA CYS A 47 -30.46 3.25 -1.10
C CYS A 47 -30.62 3.54 0.39
N ILE A 48 -29.61 4.23 0.92
CA ILE A 48 -29.65 4.82 2.25
C ILE A 48 -29.57 6.34 2.13
N PHE A 49 -30.26 7.04 3.01
CA PHE A 49 -30.28 8.49 3.06
C PHE A 49 -30.31 8.99 4.50
N TRP A 50 -29.84 10.22 4.69
CA TRP A 50 -29.70 10.86 5.99
C TRP A 50 -30.60 12.10 6.04
N LEU A 51 -31.18 12.38 7.20
CA LEU A 51 -31.96 13.61 7.41
C LEU A 51 -31.06 14.84 7.55
N GLU A 52 -29.80 14.62 7.88
CA GLU A 52 -28.78 15.66 8.05
C GLU A 52 -27.75 15.54 6.92
N MET A 53 -27.13 16.67 6.56
CA MET A 53 -26.03 16.64 5.59
C MET A 53 -24.87 15.83 6.14
N VAL A 54 -24.47 14.79 5.40
CA VAL A 54 -23.33 13.93 5.73
C VAL A 54 -22.20 14.20 4.74
N PHE A 55 -20.99 14.36 5.26
CA PHE A 55 -19.79 14.47 4.43
C PHE A 55 -19.58 13.20 3.62
N VAL A 56 -19.36 13.34 2.31
CA VAL A 56 -19.10 12.23 1.38
C VAL A 56 -17.99 11.30 1.88
N ASN A 57 -16.94 11.85 2.51
CA ASN A 57 -15.85 11.08 3.07
C ASN A 57 -16.29 10.07 4.15
N LYS A 58 -17.39 10.31 4.86
CA LYS A 58 -17.94 9.33 5.82
C LYS A 58 -18.60 8.16 5.09
N VAL A 59 -19.22 8.42 3.94
CA VAL A 59 -19.88 7.40 3.12
C VAL A 59 -18.87 6.60 2.31
N THR A 60 -17.81 7.22 1.81
CA THR A 60 -16.77 6.53 1.03
C THR A 60 -15.63 5.97 1.89
N TYR A 61 -15.76 6.05 3.22
CA TYR A 61 -14.69 5.77 4.19
C TYR A 61 -13.39 6.56 3.96
N ALA A 62 -13.46 7.66 3.21
CA ALA A 62 -12.32 8.42 2.71
C ALA A 62 -11.30 7.57 1.93
N VAL A 63 -11.73 6.42 1.38
CA VAL A 63 -10.86 5.53 0.58
C VAL A 63 -10.67 6.10 -0.81
N ARG A 64 -11.73 6.69 -1.39
CA ARG A 64 -11.68 7.41 -2.67
C ARG A 64 -12.60 8.62 -2.68
N ALA A 65 -12.23 9.60 -3.49
CA ALA A 65 -13.09 10.72 -3.84
C ALA A 65 -14.21 10.27 -4.78
N ALA A 66 -15.43 10.75 -4.55
CA ALA A 66 -16.54 10.56 -5.49
C ALA A 66 -16.39 11.54 -6.67
N MET A 67 -16.47 11.03 -7.91
CA MET A 67 -16.38 11.85 -9.14
C MET A 67 -17.72 12.47 -9.53
N SER A 68 -18.81 11.73 -9.33
CA SER A 68 -20.17 12.16 -9.63
C SER A 68 -21.15 11.62 -8.59
N GLU A 69 -22.39 12.09 -8.63
CA GLU A 69 -23.48 11.55 -7.81
C GLU A 69 -23.82 10.11 -8.16
N ALA A 70 -23.77 9.73 -9.45
CA ALA A 70 -24.00 8.35 -9.89
C ALA A 70 -22.90 7.42 -9.34
N HIS A 71 -21.64 7.88 -9.34
CA HIS A 71 -20.54 7.17 -8.73
C HIS A 71 -20.70 7.02 -7.21
N LEU A 72 -21.11 8.09 -6.52
CA LEU A 72 -21.41 8.04 -5.10
C LEU A 72 -22.56 7.05 -4.79
N GLY A 73 -23.52 6.92 -5.70
CA GLY A 73 -24.59 5.93 -5.65
C GLY A 73 -24.08 4.50 -5.46
N LEU A 74 -22.97 4.12 -6.11
CA LEU A 74 -22.38 2.78 -5.94
C LEU A 74 -21.89 2.53 -4.51
N ALA A 75 -21.30 3.54 -3.87
CA ALA A 75 -20.90 3.44 -2.46
C ALA A 75 -22.12 3.39 -1.54
N VAL A 76 -23.18 4.15 -1.83
CA VAL A 76 -24.43 4.12 -1.07
C VAL A 76 -25.11 2.75 -1.18
N GLU A 77 -25.18 2.18 -2.38
CA GLU A 77 -25.71 0.84 -2.61
C GLU A 77 -24.89 -0.24 -1.90
N SER A 78 -23.55 -0.12 -1.86
CA SER A 78 -22.73 -1.08 -1.11
C SER A 78 -23.08 -1.07 0.39
N HIS A 79 -23.29 0.10 0.98
CA HIS A 79 -23.74 0.22 2.38
C HIS A 79 -25.14 -0.35 2.59
N PHE A 80 -26.03 -0.15 1.63
CA PHE A 80 -27.36 -0.76 1.68
C PHE A 80 -27.28 -2.30 1.66
N CYS A 81 -26.38 -2.88 0.87
CA CYS A 81 -26.14 -4.33 0.88
C CYS A 81 -25.56 -4.81 2.21
N VAL A 82 -24.64 -4.05 2.84
CA VAL A 82 -24.15 -4.33 4.21
C VAL A 82 -25.32 -4.39 5.18
N LEU A 83 -26.25 -3.44 5.10
CA LEU A 83 -27.42 -3.40 5.98
C LEU A 83 -28.26 -4.67 5.87
N ILE A 84 -28.59 -5.10 4.64
CA ILE A 84 -29.36 -6.33 4.41
C ILE A 84 -28.63 -7.53 5.03
N TYR A 85 -27.33 -7.64 4.76
CA TYR A 85 -26.49 -8.67 5.35
C TYR A 85 -26.58 -8.64 6.89
N ILE A 86 -26.21 -7.53 7.53
CA ILE A 86 -26.20 -7.41 9.01
C ILE A 86 -27.58 -7.71 9.61
N LEU A 87 -28.66 -7.14 9.06
CA LEU A 87 -30.02 -7.35 9.58
C LEU A 87 -30.44 -8.82 9.50
N VAL A 88 -30.18 -9.50 8.38
CA VAL A 88 -30.56 -10.91 8.22
C VAL A 88 -29.76 -11.80 9.15
N CYS A 89 -28.43 -11.61 9.23
CA CYS A 89 -27.60 -12.47 10.07
C CYS A 89 -27.83 -12.16 11.58
N HIS A 90 -28.29 -10.96 11.97
CA HIS A 90 -28.77 -10.69 13.34
C HIS A 90 -30.21 -11.17 13.59
N ALA A 91 -31.08 -11.21 12.59
CA ALA A 91 -32.45 -11.74 12.72
C ALA A 91 -32.44 -13.25 12.98
N THR A 92 -31.46 -13.99 12.45
CA THR A 92 -31.27 -15.41 12.73
C THR A 92 -30.81 -15.70 14.16
N ASP A 93 -29.96 -14.83 14.74
CA ASP A 93 -29.52 -14.92 16.15
C ASP A 93 -30.55 -14.34 17.15
N ALA A 94 -31.32 -13.34 16.73
CA ALA A 94 -32.31 -12.65 17.56
C ALA A 94 -33.73 -13.15 17.26
N SER A 95 -33.99 -14.44 17.52
CA SER A 95 -35.31 -15.07 17.32
C SER A 95 -36.45 -14.45 18.16
N ARG A 96 -36.15 -13.47 19.04
CA ARG A 96 -37.13 -12.76 19.89
C ARG A 96 -37.48 -11.33 19.44
N CYS A 97 -36.75 -10.72 18.50
CA CYS A 97 -36.88 -9.27 18.25
C CYS A 97 -37.30 -8.87 16.84
N VAL A 98 -37.27 -9.76 15.84
CA VAL A 98 -37.62 -9.43 14.45
C VAL A 98 -38.59 -10.45 13.88
N GLU A 99 -39.85 -10.39 14.33
CA GLU A 99 -40.94 -11.25 13.83
C GLU A 99 -41.28 -10.96 12.35
N LYS A 100 -40.83 -9.82 11.81
CA LYS A 100 -41.15 -9.32 10.46
C LYS A 100 -40.26 -9.91 9.35
N TYR A 101 -39.10 -10.48 9.67
CA TYR A 101 -38.12 -11.02 8.72
C TYR A 101 -37.83 -12.51 8.98
N LYS A 102 -38.86 -13.27 9.38
CA LYS A 102 -38.77 -14.74 9.44
C LYS A 102 -38.68 -15.30 8.02
N VAL A 103 -37.47 -15.35 7.50
CA VAL A 103 -37.15 -16.07 6.27
C VAL A 103 -36.79 -17.50 6.69
N ASP A 104 -37.28 -18.51 5.97
CA ASP A 104 -36.96 -19.91 6.24
C ASP A 104 -35.44 -20.09 6.44
N GLY A 105 -35.04 -20.93 7.40
CA GLY A 105 -33.66 -21.01 7.88
C GLY A 105 -32.61 -21.17 6.77
N ASP A 106 -32.92 -21.92 5.72
CA ASP A 106 -32.05 -22.10 4.53
C ASP A 106 -32.02 -20.86 3.62
N SER A 107 -33.17 -20.20 3.44
CA SER A 107 -33.28 -19.01 2.59
C SER A 107 -32.58 -17.79 3.21
N SER A 108 -32.46 -17.72 4.53
CA SER A 108 -31.75 -16.64 5.24
C SER A 108 -30.25 -16.60 4.91
N TYR A 109 -29.60 -17.78 4.86
CA TYR A 109 -28.18 -17.86 4.50
C TYR A 109 -27.92 -17.41 3.07
N HIS A 110 -28.80 -17.77 2.12
CA HIS A 110 -28.70 -17.33 0.74
C HIS A 110 -28.81 -15.80 0.62
N VAL A 111 -29.72 -15.17 1.37
CA VAL A 111 -29.85 -13.70 1.38
C VAL A 111 -28.63 -13.02 2.02
N CYS A 112 -28.13 -13.54 3.14
CA CYS A 112 -26.90 -13.05 3.81
C CYS A 112 -25.69 -13.17 2.84
N ALA A 113 -25.56 -14.30 2.12
CA ALA A 113 -24.50 -14.51 1.12
C ALA A 113 -24.62 -13.60 -0.12
N ILE A 114 -25.81 -13.46 -0.68
CA ILE A 114 -26.07 -12.57 -1.84
C ILE A 114 -25.83 -11.12 -1.44
N GLY A 115 -26.28 -10.70 -0.25
CA GLY A 115 -26.04 -9.36 0.28
C GLY A 115 -24.55 -9.05 0.40
N HIS A 116 -23.78 -9.97 0.96
CA HIS A 116 -22.32 -9.82 1.06
C HIS A 116 -21.63 -9.77 -0.31
N GLN A 117 -22.02 -10.62 -1.26
CA GLN A 117 -21.46 -10.58 -2.61
C GLN A 117 -21.79 -9.29 -3.34
N MET A 118 -23.04 -8.82 -3.25
CA MET A 118 -23.46 -7.55 -3.84
C MET A 118 -22.72 -6.36 -3.22
N GLU A 119 -22.49 -6.38 -1.92
CA GLU A 119 -21.69 -5.38 -1.22
C GLU A 119 -20.27 -5.29 -1.80
N ILE A 120 -19.56 -6.41 -1.88
CA ILE A 120 -18.22 -6.49 -2.48
C ILE A 120 -18.25 -5.97 -3.93
N LEU A 121 -19.22 -6.41 -4.74
CA LEU A 121 -19.30 -6.01 -6.14
C LEU A 121 -19.53 -4.50 -6.30
N ARG A 122 -20.49 -3.92 -5.57
CA ARG A 122 -20.80 -2.49 -5.63
C ARG A 122 -19.64 -1.64 -5.11
N TYR A 123 -19.00 -2.10 -4.04
CA TYR A 123 -17.83 -1.44 -3.49
C TYR A 123 -16.64 -1.48 -4.46
N GLU A 124 -16.36 -2.63 -5.10
CA GLU A 124 -15.32 -2.72 -6.13
C GLU A 124 -15.64 -1.84 -7.36
N MET A 125 -16.89 -1.78 -7.79
CA MET A 125 -17.31 -0.87 -8.87
C MET A 125 -17.05 0.59 -8.52
N PHE A 126 -17.32 0.99 -7.28
CA PHE A 126 -16.95 2.33 -6.77
C PHE A 126 -15.42 2.51 -6.72
N LEU A 127 -14.66 1.52 -6.28
CA LEU A 127 -13.20 1.61 -6.27
C LEU A 127 -12.59 1.71 -7.67
N HIS A 128 -13.29 1.28 -8.71
CA HIS A 128 -12.83 1.28 -10.08
C HIS A 128 -13.45 2.38 -10.96
N TYR A 129 -14.19 3.32 -10.38
CA TYR A 129 -14.86 4.40 -11.10
C TYR A 129 -15.77 3.89 -12.22
N HIS A 130 -16.51 2.81 -11.96
CA HIS A 130 -17.35 2.19 -12.97
C HIS A 130 -18.47 3.14 -13.42
N GLY A 131 -18.63 3.32 -14.73
CA GLY A 131 -19.63 4.25 -15.30
C GLY A 131 -19.17 5.70 -15.44
N GLU A 132 -17.98 6.04 -14.96
CA GLU A 132 -17.38 7.35 -15.17
C GLU A 132 -16.54 7.41 -16.46
N PRO A 133 -16.28 8.60 -17.03
CA PRO A 133 -15.33 8.74 -18.13
C PRO A 133 -13.90 8.27 -17.75
N ALA A 134 -13.58 8.29 -16.45
CA ALA A 134 -12.31 7.90 -15.87
C ALA A 134 -12.35 6.46 -15.32
N VAL A 135 -12.92 5.49 -16.06
CA VAL A 135 -12.97 4.08 -15.64
C VAL A 135 -11.57 3.52 -15.51
N ARG A 136 -11.31 2.85 -14.38
CA ARG A 136 -10.06 2.13 -14.13
C ARG A 136 -10.05 0.77 -14.83
N GLY A 137 -9.32 0.66 -15.93
CA GLY A 137 -9.18 -0.59 -16.70
C GLY A 137 -8.41 -1.71 -15.97
N SER A 138 -7.43 -1.37 -15.12
CA SER A 138 -6.65 -2.33 -14.34
C SER A 138 -6.39 -1.85 -12.92
N ARG A 139 -6.29 -2.77 -11.96
CA ARG A 139 -5.97 -2.46 -10.56
C ARG A 139 -4.62 -1.74 -10.39
N THR A 140 -3.70 -1.92 -11.33
CA THR A 140 -2.36 -1.32 -11.31
C THR A 140 -2.27 0.02 -12.04
N GLU A 141 -3.34 0.44 -12.70
CA GLU A 141 -3.39 1.69 -13.46
C GLU A 141 -4.20 2.74 -12.70
N SER A 142 -3.73 3.99 -12.74
CA SER A 142 -4.48 5.10 -12.16
C SER A 142 -5.68 5.42 -13.04
N ALA A 143 -6.84 5.58 -12.41
CA ALA A 143 -8.08 5.94 -13.10
C ALA A 143 -8.13 7.43 -13.45
N LEU A 144 -7.50 8.24 -12.59
CA LEU A 144 -7.47 9.68 -12.70
C LEU A 144 -6.39 10.10 -13.69
N PRO A 145 -6.64 11.10 -14.57
CA PRO A 145 -5.56 11.72 -15.31
C PRO A 145 -4.50 12.17 -14.32
N GLU A 146 -3.26 11.71 -14.57
CA GLU A 146 -2.10 11.90 -13.72
C GLU A 146 -2.10 13.34 -13.18
N LYS A 147 -2.55 13.57 -11.93
CA LYS A 147 -2.84 14.91 -11.35
C LYS A 147 -1.67 15.86 -11.61
N GLY A 148 -1.67 16.59 -12.73
CA GLY A 148 -0.65 17.58 -13.13
C GLY A 148 0.82 17.21 -12.92
N ARG A 149 1.13 15.95 -12.61
CA ARG A 149 2.45 15.49 -12.20
C ARG A 149 2.90 14.54 -13.29
N LEU A 150 3.25 15.12 -14.43
CA LEU A 150 4.50 14.73 -15.06
C LEU A 150 5.56 14.78 -13.95
N ARG A 151 5.71 13.69 -13.17
CA ARG A 151 6.67 13.60 -12.07
C ARG A 151 8.02 13.56 -12.74
N VAL A 152 8.52 14.73 -13.11
CA VAL A 152 9.90 14.91 -13.53
C VAL A 152 10.71 14.40 -12.36
N HIS A 153 11.36 13.26 -12.58
CA HIS A 153 12.21 12.65 -11.57
C HIS A 153 13.14 13.71 -10.98
N THR A 154 13.18 13.78 -9.65
CA THR A 154 14.08 14.70 -8.96
C THR A 154 15.50 14.47 -9.49
N TYR A 155 16.29 15.53 -9.65
CA TYR A 155 17.67 15.37 -10.15
C TYR A 155 18.45 14.35 -9.33
N LEU A 156 18.25 14.35 -8.00
CA LEU A 156 18.80 13.36 -7.07
C LEU A 156 18.38 11.93 -7.44
N PHE A 157 17.12 11.70 -7.79
CA PHE A 157 16.65 10.38 -8.24
C PHE A 157 17.34 9.92 -9.52
N LYS A 158 17.58 10.82 -10.48
CA LYS A 158 18.31 10.47 -11.71
C LYS A 158 19.76 10.08 -11.42
N VAL A 159 20.44 10.81 -10.54
CA VAL A 159 21.82 10.51 -10.11
C VAL A 159 21.89 9.14 -9.43
N PHE A 160 21.04 8.88 -8.43
CA PHE A 160 21.04 7.59 -7.74
C PHE A 160 20.55 6.44 -8.61
N SER A 161 19.63 6.69 -9.55
CA SER A 161 19.24 5.70 -10.54
C SER A 161 20.42 5.32 -11.42
N TRP A 162 21.24 6.27 -11.85
CA TRP A 162 22.47 5.97 -12.60
C TRP A 162 23.49 5.22 -11.75
N ILE A 163 23.77 5.67 -10.53
CA ILE A 163 24.73 5.03 -9.61
C ILE A 163 24.29 3.60 -9.27
N PHE A 164 23.01 3.33 -9.07
CA PHE A 164 22.50 2.00 -8.72
C PHE A 164 21.97 1.21 -9.92
N PHE A 165 22.49 1.48 -11.12
CA PHE A 165 22.22 0.69 -12.33
C PHE A 165 20.72 0.55 -12.65
N GLY A 166 19.92 1.58 -12.38
CA GLY A 166 18.49 1.63 -12.63
C GLY A 166 17.61 0.95 -11.60
N MET A 167 18.17 0.34 -10.54
CA MET A 167 17.40 -0.31 -9.48
C MET A 167 16.37 0.61 -8.79
N PRO A 168 16.67 1.89 -8.47
CA PRO A 168 15.67 2.82 -7.94
C PRO A 168 14.47 3.00 -8.88
N THR A 169 14.70 3.02 -10.19
CA THR A 169 13.63 3.15 -11.19
C THR A 169 12.76 1.90 -11.24
N LEU A 170 13.37 0.72 -11.15
CA LEU A 170 12.64 -0.55 -11.11
C LEU A 170 11.75 -0.64 -9.86
N TYR A 171 12.31 -0.43 -8.67
CA TYR A 171 11.53 -0.49 -7.44
C TYR A 171 10.48 0.62 -7.34
N LEU A 172 10.76 1.82 -7.89
CA LEU A 172 9.76 2.88 -7.96
C LEU A 172 8.58 2.48 -8.85
N LYS A 173 8.82 1.81 -9.97
CA LYS A 173 7.75 1.32 -10.86
C LYS A 173 6.87 0.30 -10.15
N GLU A 174 7.46 -0.64 -9.42
CA GLU A 174 6.70 -1.63 -8.66
C GLU A 174 5.94 -1.00 -7.48
N LEU A 175 6.57 -0.06 -6.75
CA LEU A 175 5.89 0.70 -5.70
C LEU A 175 4.67 1.47 -6.22
N ARG A 176 4.75 2.07 -7.41
CA ARG A 176 3.61 2.77 -8.04
C ARG A 176 2.49 1.84 -8.45
N LYS A 177 2.78 0.59 -8.80
CA LYS A 177 1.72 -0.40 -9.08
C LYS A 177 1.00 -0.85 -7.81
N VAL A 178 1.70 -0.82 -6.68
CA VAL A 178 1.14 -1.21 -5.38
C VAL A 178 0.36 -0.07 -4.75
N TRP A 179 0.84 1.16 -4.88
CA TRP A 179 0.20 2.37 -4.37
C TRP A 179 -0.41 3.17 -5.53
N VAL A 180 -1.69 2.93 -5.78
CA VAL A 180 -2.45 3.57 -6.86
C VAL A 180 -3.62 4.32 -6.26
N ASP A 181 -3.76 5.61 -6.62
CA ASP A 181 -4.91 6.45 -6.27
C ASP A 181 -5.27 6.37 -4.78
N GLU A 182 -4.30 6.59 -3.88
CA GLU A 182 -4.50 6.59 -2.41
C GLU A 182 -4.95 5.23 -1.82
N THR A 183 -4.83 4.14 -2.59
CA THR A 183 -5.15 2.78 -2.16
C THR A 183 -3.97 1.83 -2.29
N VAL A 184 -3.77 0.97 -1.29
CA VAL A 184 -2.76 -0.10 -1.34
C VAL A 184 -3.39 -1.36 -1.90
N TYR A 185 -2.80 -1.92 -2.95
CA TYR A 185 -3.07 -3.31 -3.33
C TYR A 185 -2.26 -4.27 -2.44
N TYR A 186 -2.90 -4.86 -1.42
CA TYR A 186 -2.21 -5.65 -0.39
C TYR A 186 -1.46 -6.88 -0.93
N ASP A 187 -2.05 -7.64 -1.85
CA ASP A 187 -1.35 -8.79 -2.45
C ASP A 187 -0.14 -8.36 -3.28
N GLY A 188 -0.24 -7.21 -3.97
CA GLY A 188 0.88 -6.60 -4.69
C GLY A 188 1.97 -6.15 -3.73
N TRP A 189 1.58 -5.51 -2.62
CA TRP A 189 2.48 -5.13 -1.53
C TRP A 189 3.23 -6.33 -0.99
N ARG A 190 2.53 -7.41 -0.66
CA ARG A 190 3.13 -8.65 -0.16
C ARG A 190 4.12 -9.27 -1.16
N LYS A 191 3.73 -9.40 -2.42
CA LYS A 191 4.63 -9.93 -3.47
C LYS A 191 5.89 -9.06 -3.64
N PHE A 192 5.72 -7.75 -3.58
CA PHE A 192 6.81 -6.78 -3.66
C PHE A 192 7.76 -6.92 -2.46
N THR A 193 7.24 -6.99 -1.24
CA THR A 193 8.06 -7.18 -0.04
C THR A 193 8.78 -8.52 -0.01
N ASP A 194 8.13 -9.59 -0.46
CA ASP A 194 8.73 -10.92 -0.55
C ASP A 194 9.85 -10.97 -1.61
N ALA A 195 9.70 -10.23 -2.72
CA ALA A 195 10.77 -10.06 -3.69
C ALA A 195 11.94 -9.23 -3.12
N LEU A 196 11.64 -8.09 -2.48
CA LEU A 196 12.64 -7.21 -1.88
C LEU A 196 13.47 -7.92 -0.80
N LYS A 197 12.82 -8.73 0.05
CA LYS A 197 13.49 -9.54 1.07
C LYS A 197 14.47 -10.54 0.45
N ARG A 198 14.05 -11.22 -0.62
CA ARG A 198 14.94 -12.16 -1.35
C ARG A 198 16.13 -11.44 -1.97
N ASP A 199 15.93 -10.27 -2.58
CA ASP A 199 17.04 -9.47 -3.13
C ASP A 199 18.05 -9.07 -2.04
N TRP A 200 17.56 -8.68 -0.87
CA TRP A 200 18.40 -8.33 0.27
C TRP A 200 19.17 -9.54 0.83
N GLU A 201 18.52 -10.70 0.98
CA GLU A 201 19.16 -11.95 1.42
C GLU A 201 20.25 -12.41 0.43
N ASN A 202 19.96 -12.30 -0.87
CA ASN A 202 20.90 -12.61 -1.95
C ASN A 202 22.09 -11.65 -1.99
N SER A 203 21.93 -10.41 -1.51
CA SER A 203 23.00 -9.41 -1.41
C SER A 203 23.90 -9.61 -0.18
N ILE A 204 23.33 -10.00 0.97
CA ILE A 204 24.08 -10.21 2.23
C ILE A 204 25.00 -11.43 2.17
N THR A 205 24.49 -12.57 1.68
CA THR A 205 25.22 -13.85 1.70
C THR A 205 26.62 -13.76 1.05
N PRO A 206 26.76 -13.23 -0.18
CA PRO A 206 28.08 -13.02 -0.78
C PRO A 206 28.87 -11.89 -0.10
N ALA A 207 28.21 -10.90 0.53
CA ALA A 207 28.91 -9.84 1.29
C ALA A 207 29.69 -10.40 2.46
N THR A 208 29.10 -11.33 3.21
CA THR A 208 29.73 -11.92 4.40
C THR A 208 30.85 -12.87 4.02
N VAL A 209 30.68 -13.64 2.93
CA VAL A 209 31.74 -14.49 2.38
C VAL A 209 32.93 -13.63 1.94
N LEU A 210 32.70 -12.59 1.13
CA LEU A 210 33.76 -11.70 0.66
C LEU A 210 34.46 -10.95 1.80
N LEU A 211 33.72 -10.53 2.82
CA LEU A 211 34.29 -9.93 4.03
C LEU A 211 35.21 -10.92 4.76
N SER A 212 34.77 -12.17 4.94
CA SER A 212 35.58 -13.23 5.55
C SER A 212 36.85 -13.52 4.75
N THR A 213 36.73 -13.60 3.42
CA THR A 213 37.88 -13.79 2.51
C THR A 213 38.86 -12.61 2.59
N ASN A 214 38.38 -11.38 2.59
CA ASN A 214 39.24 -10.19 2.69
C ASN A 214 39.96 -10.12 4.04
N VAL A 215 39.28 -10.43 5.15
CA VAL A 215 39.91 -10.50 6.48
C VAL A 215 40.95 -11.62 6.52
N GLY A 216 40.64 -12.79 5.95
CA GLY A 216 41.59 -13.90 5.83
C GLY A 216 42.82 -13.53 5.00
N PHE A 217 42.63 -12.85 3.87
CA PHE A 217 43.72 -12.37 3.02
C PHE A 217 44.61 -11.33 3.72
N LEU A 218 44.00 -10.37 4.43
CA LEU A 218 44.73 -9.36 5.22
C LEU A 218 45.48 -9.96 6.42
N ALA A 219 45.03 -11.10 6.95
CA ALA A 219 45.71 -11.82 8.02
C ALA A 219 46.97 -12.58 7.54
N ILE A 220 47.15 -12.76 6.22
CA ILE A 220 48.36 -13.37 5.65
C ILE A 220 49.50 -12.36 5.79
N GLN A 221 50.36 -12.59 6.78
CA GLN A 221 51.52 -11.76 7.10
C GLN A 221 52.55 -11.64 5.95
N SER A 222 52.45 -12.45 4.88
CA SER A 222 53.40 -12.45 3.76
C SER A 222 53.22 -11.31 2.75
N ILE A 223 52.16 -10.50 2.88
CA ILE A 223 51.89 -9.36 2.00
C ILE A 223 52.41 -8.06 2.66
N ASP A 224 52.77 -8.12 3.93
CA ASP A 224 53.33 -7.02 4.69
C ASP A 224 54.85 -6.93 4.43
N ASN A 225 55.16 -6.31 3.29
CA ASN A 225 56.43 -5.67 2.95
C ASN A 225 57.66 -6.57 2.70
N SER A 226 58.18 -6.47 1.49
CA SER A 226 59.63 -6.53 1.29
C SER A 226 60.24 -5.36 2.08
N PRO A 227 61.30 -5.56 2.88
CA PRO A 227 61.83 -4.51 3.74
C PRO A 227 62.29 -3.30 2.90
N GLY A 228 61.56 -2.19 2.98
CA GLY A 228 61.91 -0.91 2.33
C GLY A 228 60.86 -0.25 1.42
N SER A 229 59.71 -0.88 1.13
CA SER A 229 58.67 -0.28 0.29
C SER A 229 57.72 0.63 1.09
N VAL A 230 57.69 1.93 0.80
CA VAL A 230 56.79 2.93 1.41
C VAL A 230 55.34 2.81 0.90
N HIS A 231 55.10 2.01 -0.13
CA HIS A 231 53.79 1.87 -0.78
C HIS A 231 53.16 0.51 -0.47
N ARG A 232 51.89 0.55 -0.01
CA ARG A 232 51.05 -0.64 0.20
C ARG A 232 50.78 -1.32 -1.14
N SER A 233 50.69 -2.64 -1.15
CA SER A 233 50.38 -3.40 -2.36
C SER A 233 48.98 -3.06 -2.89
N LEU A 234 48.84 -2.98 -4.21
CA LEU A 234 47.55 -2.77 -4.89
C LEU A 234 46.49 -3.77 -4.42
N ALA A 235 46.91 -5.02 -4.14
CA ALA A 235 46.03 -6.05 -3.62
C ALA A 235 45.51 -5.73 -2.21
N GLN A 236 46.33 -5.16 -1.32
CA GLN A 236 45.89 -4.76 0.02
C GLN A 236 44.87 -3.63 -0.04
N ILE A 237 45.10 -2.62 -0.89
CA ILE A 237 44.18 -1.49 -1.07
C ILE A 237 42.84 -1.99 -1.61
N ALA A 238 42.86 -2.87 -2.62
CA ALA A 238 41.66 -3.49 -3.17
C ALA A 238 40.88 -4.31 -2.10
N SER A 239 41.59 -5.08 -1.26
CA SER A 239 40.97 -5.83 -0.16
C SER A 239 40.36 -4.93 0.91
N TYR A 240 40.98 -3.79 1.24
CA TYR A 240 40.40 -2.82 2.18
C TYR A 240 39.11 -2.18 1.63
N VAL A 241 39.14 -1.72 0.37
CA VAL A 241 37.96 -1.12 -0.29
C VAL A 241 36.81 -2.13 -0.36
N SER A 242 37.11 -3.37 -0.76
CA SER A 242 36.14 -4.47 -0.83
C SER A 242 35.55 -4.84 0.54
N ALA A 243 36.37 -4.86 1.60
CA ALA A 243 35.92 -5.13 2.96
C ALA A 243 34.99 -4.02 3.50
N ILE A 244 35.36 -2.74 3.30
CA ILE A 244 34.55 -1.58 3.72
C ILE A 244 33.21 -1.59 2.99
N MET A 245 33.19 -1.80 1.67
CA MET A 245 31.96 -1.87 0.87
C MET A 245 31.08 -3.06 1.29
N SER A 246 31.70 -4.17 1.69
CA SER A 246 30.99 -5.34 2.20
C SER A 246 30.33 -5.10 3.56
N LEU A 247 31.07 -4.46 4.48
CA LEU A 247 30.57 -4.06 5.79
C LEU A 247 29.44 -3.02 5.66
N PHE A 248 29.60 -2.02 4.78
CA PHE A 248 28.59 -0.99 4.57
C PHE A 248 27.28 -1.57 4.02
N ASN A 249 27.35 -2.48 3.05
CA ASN A 249 26.16 -3.19 2.57
C ASN A 249 25.50 -4.01 3.70
N TYR A 250 26.28 -4.77 4.48
CA TYR A 250 25.74 -5.54 5.61
C TYR A 250 25.01 -4.63 6.62
N ILE A 251 25.61 -3.53 7.04
CA ILE A 251 25.00 -2.56 7.96
C ILE A 251 23.72 -1.97 7.35
N THR A 252 23.75 -1.59 6.07
CA THR A 252 22.60 -1.03 5.36
C THR A 252 21.43 -2.02 5.36
N VAL A 253 21.65 -3.28 4.98
CA VAL A 253 20.58 -4.28 4.95
C VAL A 253 20.04 -4.55 6.35
N GLN A 254 20.89 -4.59 7.38
CA GLN A 254 20.46 -4.77 8.77
C GLN A 254 19.59 -3.61 9.27
N ILE A 255 19.99 -2.36 8.99
CA ILE A 255 19.20 -1.17 9.36
C ILE A 255 17.85 -1.19 8.63
N LEU A 256 17.84 -1.40 7.31
CA LEU A 256 16.62 -1.46 6.51
C LEU A 256 15.70 -2.61 6.96
N SER A 257 16.24 -3.80 7.18
CA SER A 257 15.46 -4.95 7.64
C SER A 257 14.83 -4.72 9.01
N ARG A 258 15.52 -3.99 9.92
CA ARG A 258 14.97 -3.61 11.22
C ARG A 258 13.93 -2.51 11.11
N GLN A 259 14.20 -1.45 10.35
CA GLN A 259 13.28 -0.33 10.16
C GLN A 259 11.97 -0.76 9.47
N HIS A 260 12.06 -1.73 8.57
CA HIS A 260 10.92 -2.26 7.84
C HIS A 260 10.32 -3.52 8.46
N ARG A 261 10.82 -4.00 9.61
CA ARG A 261 10.36 -5.25 10.22
C ARG A 261 8.87 -5.25 10.53
N ASP A 262 8.37 -4.18 11.12
CA ASP A 262 6.93 -4.10 11.48
C ASP A 262 6.06 -3.95 10.21
N TYR A 263 6.60 -3.30 9.18
CA TYR A 263 5.92 -3.03 7.92
C TYR A 263 5.90 -4.22 6.94
N LEU A 264 6.85 -5.14 7.07
CA LEU A 264 6.93 -6.40 6.32
C LEU A 264 5.95 -7.46 6.83
N TYR A 265 5.37 -7.28 8.03
CA TYR A 265 4.54 -8.28 8.71
C TYR A 265 3.12 -7.83 9.10
N GLU A 266 2.74 -6.54 8.94
CA GLU A 266 1.47 -6.01 9.46
C GLU A 266 0.34 -5.68 8.46
N THR A 267 -0.88 -5.71 9.02
CA THR A 267 -2.24 -5.44 8.51
C THR A 267 -2.38 -4.23 7.57
N SER A 268 -3.29 -4.37 6.58
CA SER A 268 -3.70 -3.36 5.57
C SER A 268 -3.76 -1.89 6.05
N ASN A 269 -4.26 -1.62 7.26
CA ASN A 269 -4.36 -0.26 7.81
C ASN A 269 -3.00 0.37 8.17
N ALA A 270 -2.04 -0.41 8.65
CA ALA A 270 -0.68 0.07 8.90
C ALA A 270 0.01 0.40 7.58
N THR A 271 -0.28 -0.38 6.53
CA THR A 271 0.27 -0.15 5.20
C THR A 271 -0.19 1.16 4.57
N MET A 272 -1.49 1.47 4.68
CA MET A 272 -2.04 2.75 4.22
C MET A 272 -1.40 3.95 4.92
N ASN A 273 -1.26 3.89 6.26
CA ASN A 273 -0.65 4.98 7.03
C ASN A 273 0.82 5.22 6.67
N PHE A 274 1.56 4.17 6.30
CA PHE A 274 2.95 4.31 5.85
C PHE A 274 3.03 5.11 4.56
N PHE A 275 2.24 4.74 3.54
CA PHE A 275 2.28 5.41 2.25
C PHE A 275 1.78 6.85 2.34
N ASP A 276 0.70 7.11 3.09
CA ASP A 276 0.17 8.45 3.28
C ASP A 276 1.19 9.38 3.99
N ARG A 277 1.85 8.90 5.04
CA ARG A 277 2.93 9.66 5.70
C ARG A 277 4.14 9.88 4.79
N ARG A 278 4.54 8.86 4.03
CA ARG A 278 5.76 8.91 3.20
C ARG A 278 5.56 9.73 1.93
N GLU A 279 4.39 9.69 1.31
CA GLU A 279 4.06 10.54 0.17
C GLU A 279 4.07 12.01 0.56
N ASN A 280 3.51 12.35 1.73
CA ASN A 280 3.47 13.71 2.22
C ASN A 280 4.83 14.25 2.72
N GLN A 281 5.73 13.40 3.23
CA GLN A 281 7.01 13.86 3.80
C GLN A 281 8.21 13.77 2.83
N VAL A 282 8.38 12.64 2.14
CA VAL A 282 9.65 12.31 1.45
C VAL A 282 9.45 11.98 -0.02
N GLY A 283 8.21 11.66 -0.41
CA GLY A 283 7.87 11.18 -1.74
C GLY A 283 8.30 9.73 -1.98
N LEU A 284 7.58 9.05 -2.87
CA LEU A 284 7.84 7.65 -3.24
C LEU A 284 9.25 7.43 -3.87
N GLU A 285 9.84 8.46 -4.47
CA GLU A 285 11.16 8.39 -5.09
C GLU A 285 12.27 8.10 -4.07
N MET A 286 12.24 8.77 -2.92
CA MET A 286 13.24 8.58 -1.87
C MET A 286 13.10 7.22 -1.19
N VAL A 287 11.87 6.75 -1.02
CA VAL A 287 11.62 5.38 -0.56
C VAL A 287 12.25 4.38 -1.52
N ALA A 288 12.04 4.56 -2.83
CA ALA A 288 12.62 3.69 -3.86
C ALA A 288 14.16 3.70 -3.85
N ILE A 289 14.79 4.87 -3.67
CA ILE A 289 16.25 4.96 -3.52
C ILE A 289 16.70 4.18 -2.29
N THR A 290 16.04 4.39 -1.15
CA THR A 290 16.47 3.81 0.14
C THR A 290 16.40 2.28 0.10
N ILE A 291 15.30 1.71 -0.42
CA ILE A 291 15.15 0.25 -0.53
C ILE A 291 16.05 -0.36 -1.61
N SER A 292 16.49 0.43 -2.59
CA SER A 292 17.42 -0.01 -3.64
C SER A 292 18.88 -0.06 -3.21
N LEU A 293 19.24 0.59 -2.08
CA LEU A 293 20.62 0.69 -1.61
C LEU A 293 21.33 -0.67 -1.52
N PRO A 294 20.76 -1.72 -0.88
CA PRO A 294 21.41 -3.02 -0.77
C PRO A 294 21.76 -3.67 -2.12
N THR A 295 20.83 -3.58 -3.08
CA THR A 295 20.95 -4.21 -4.39
C THR A 295 21.91 -3.40 -5.27
N GLY A 296 21.82 -2.08 -5.23
CA GLY A 296 22.74 -1.20 -5.96
C GLY A 296 24.19 -1.36 -5.50
N LEU A 297 24.44 -1.37 -4.19
CA LEU A 297 25.78 -1.58 -3.61
C LEU A 297 26.34 -2.98 -3.93
N PHE A 298 25.46 -3.98 -4.05
CA PHE A 298 25.85 -5.31 -4.44
C PHE A 298 26.33 -5.38 -5.90
N ILE A 299 25.62 -4.74 -6.83
CA ILE A 299 26.00 -4.73 -8.26
C ILE A 299 27.36 -4.07 -8.47
N TRP A 300 27.68 -3.00 -7.71
CA TRP A 300 29.00 -2.36 -7.75
C TRP A 300 30.17 -3.32 -7.50
N ARG A 301 29.95 -4.45 -6.83
CA ARG A 301 31.02 -5.46 -6.62
C ARG A 301 31.39 -6.23 -7.88
N PHE A 302 30.48 -6.29 -8.85
CA PHE A 302 30.71 -6.92 -10.14
C PHE A 302 31.00 -5.91 -11.25
N ALA A 303 30.87 -4.61 -10.97
CA ALA A 303 31.24 -3.57 -11.90
C ALA A 303 32.75 -3.70 -12.18
N PRO A 304 33.17 -3.94 -13.44
CA PRO A 304 34.58 -4.03 -13.76
C PRO A 304 35.22 -2.68 -13.42
N ILE A 305 36.17 -2.69 -12.49
CA ILE A 305 37.15 -1.62 -12.36
C ILE A 305 38.06 -1.77 -13.57
N ASP A 306 37.62 -1.26 -14.71
CA ASP A 306 38.40 -1.31 -15.94
C ASP A 306 39.55 -0.30 -15.82
N SER A 307 40.66 -0.75 -15.23
CA SER A 307 41.92 -0.02 -15.17
C SER A 307 42.60 0.12 -16.54
N SER A 308 42.02 -0.42 -17.62
CA SER A 308 42.59 -0.38 -18.97
C SER A 308 41.99 0.69 -19.91
N SER A 309 41.05 1.52 -19.43
CA SER A 309 40.38 2.55 -20.25
C SER A 309 40.84 3.99 -20.01
N LEU A 310 41.98 4.20 -19.33
CA LEU A 310 42.67 5.51 -19.34
C LEU A 310 43.60 5.56 -20.55
N PRO A 311 43.35 6.41 -21.57
CA PRO A 311 44.29 6.61 -22.67
C PRO A 311 45.48 7.42 -22.14
N LEU A 312 46.45 6.72 -21.57
CA LEU A 312 47.78 7.27 -21.34
C LEU A 312 48.57 7.12 -22.64
N THR A 313 48.87 8.27 -23.23
CA THR A 313 50.01 8.56 -24.10
C THR A 313 50.13 7.76 -25.39
N ASP A 314 49.55 8.32 -26.46
CA ASP A 314 50.11 8.28 -27.82
C ASP A 314 49.72 9.59 -28.55
N TRP A 315 50.29 10.70 -28.06
CA TRP A 315 50.45 11.94 -28.80
C TRP A 315 51.75 12.58 -28.32
N VAL A 316 52.87 12.16 -28.93
CA VAL A 316 53.98 12.93 -29.54
C VAL A 316 55.05 11.92 -29.93
#